data_AF-A0A7Y4RGA8-F1
#
_entry.id   AF-A0A7Y4RGA8-F1
#
_cell.length_a   1.000
_cell.length_b   1.000
_cell.length_c   1.000
_cell.angle_alpha   90.00
_cell.angle_beta   90.00
_cell.angle_gamma   90.00
#
_symmetry.space_group_name_H-M   'P 1'
#
loop_
_entity.id
_entity.type
_entity.pdbx_description
1 polymer ?
#
loop_
_entity_poly.entity_id
_entity_poly.type
_entity_poly.pdbx_seq_one_letter_code
_entity_poly.pdbx_strand_id
1 'polypeptide(L)'
;MSISQTPLNDKKNSFAETVKQTAQRLIAPHPSVQGLDYVRRVQLLNVITLTLITAFSLGLLARPQSVFIFEYMLAVSILSYTLGKTRYPRIGTFIFSFGFLSTSFLSLFLGIAPNFSTIIYTIVPIALIVASALSGLRTFALLVIYATIAASLAPIYSKTPASTSDITQTGGIIFFTGAILYGILVFRTNLENSRLAEIRTTNQELQEIKTSLEKRVEERTHELIAASQQIQSRAMRLQIISEVSQEVSANLDQKPKELLTLITNSISEKLGYYHVGIFLLDENREYAVLRAANSQGGQKMLERRHQLKVGGAGIVGYVSQSGRPRIVLDTGSDAVFFNNPNLPKTRSEIALPLKYGKTVIGVLDVQSTLSSAFKDEDANLLSTLANQIAIVINNVLSNQRSEFALPTQKSNKVYDRLNQKQNQSGYSYLPDGTISIAQTQNNATLEKALASGETSILSRPSKGNPATLAVPVKFRDQTIGVIHIQAADDKRRWTEDEVMMVQSISDRAALALENARLFEETVRRADQEESIARVTSQISASTDFKRILQTTVQELGQALGTSRSFIQLGTPLENENNDEIN
;
A
#
# COMPACT_ATOMS: atom_id res chain seq x y z
N MET A 1 17.29 -62.10 -12.10
CA MET A 1 16.09 -62.18 -12.95
C MET A 1 14.88 -61.95 -12.07
N SER A 2 14.33 -60.73 -12.06
CA SER A 2 13.14 -60.38 -11.28
C SER A 2 11.91 -60.60 -12.15
N ILE A 3 11.00 -61.48 -11.71
CA ILE A 3 9.75 -61.77 -12.41
C ILE A 3 8.79 -60.62 -12.10
N SER A 4 8.59 -59.76 -13.10
CA SER A 4 7.60 -58.69 -13.09
C SER A 4 6.19 -59.27 -12.96
N GLN A 5 5.63 -59.25 -11.74
CA GLN A 5 4.18 -59.30 -11.55
C GLN A 5 3.58 -57.98 -12.02
N THR A 6 3.19 -57.91 -13.29
CA THR A 6 2.24 -56.88 -13.75
C THR A 6 0.97 -56.97 -12.93
N PRO A 7 0.50 -55.90 -12.28
CA PRO A 7 -0.69 -55.96 -11.45
C PRO A 7 -1.92 -56.11 -12.35
N LEU A 8 -2.74 -57.13 -12.11
CA LEU A 8 -4.03 -57.34 -12.79
C LEU A 8 -4.99 -56.13 -12.72
N ASN A 9 -4.71 -55.14 -11.85
CA ASN A 9 -5.55 -53.97 -11.63
C ASN A 9 -5.52 -52.95 -12.78
N ASP A 10 -4.39 -52.77 -13.47
CA ASP A 10 -4.28 -51.77 -14.56
C ASP A 10 -5.03 -52.18 -15.83
N LYS A 11 -5.08 -53.48 -16.14
CA LYS A 11 -5.87 -54.00 -17.26
C LYS A 11 -7.38 -53.87 -17.03
N LYS A 12 -7.83 -53.98 -15.77
CA LYS A 12 -9.25 -53.88 -15.40
C LYS A 12 -9.76 -52.44 -15.53
N ASN A 13 -8.93 -51.45 -15.16
CA ASN A 13 -9.22 -50.03 -15.36
C ASN A 13 -9.22 -49.63 -16.85
N SER A 14 -8.25 -50.13 -17.63
CA SER A 14 -8.19 -49.90 -19.08
C SER A 14 -9.39 -50.49 -19.85
N PHE A 15 -9.84 -51.69 -19.46
CA PHE A 15 -11.03 -52.30 -20.05
C PHE A 15 -12.32 -51.55 -19.70
N ALA A 16 -12.49 -51.16 -18.44
CA ALA A 16 -13.66 -50.39 -18.00
C ALA A 16 -13.75 -49.02 -18.68
N GLU A 17 -12.62 -48.34 -18.86
CA GLU A 17 -12.55 -47.08 -19.62
C GLU A 17 -12.86 -47.28 -21.10
N THR A 18 -12.36 -48.35 -21.72
CA THR A 18 -12.64 -48.68 -23.12
C THR A 18 -14.13 -48.96 -23.34
N VAL A 19 -14.76 -49.70 -22.42
CA VAL A 19 -16.21 -49.98 -22.43
C VAL A 19 -17.00 -48.68 -22.25
N LYS A 20 -16.59 -47.81 -21.32
CA LYS A 20 -17.23 -46.51 -21.07
C LYS A 20 -17.14 -45.58 -22.29
N GLN A 21 -15.96 -45.46 -22.90
CA GLN A 21 -15.77 -44.64 -24.11
C GLN A 21 -16.57 -45.18 -25.30
N THR A 22 -16.59 -46.51 -25.47
CA THR A 22 -17.38 -47.16 -26.53
C THR A 22 -18.88 -46.93 -26.32
N ALA A 23 -19.37 -47.09 -25.09
CA ALA A 23 -20.76 -46.81 -24.74
C ALA A 23 -21.13 -45.33 -24.98
N GLN A 24 -20.24 -44.40 -24.60
CA GLN A 24 -20.44 -42.97 -24.86
C GLN A 24 -20.52 -42.66 -26.37
N ARG A 25 -19.65 -43.26 -27.19
CA ARG A 25 -19.71 -43.10 -28.66
C ARG A 25 -20.98 -43.70 -29.26
N LEU A 26 -21.44 -44.85 -28.76
CA LEU A 26 -22.67 -45.50 -29.22
C LEU A 26 -23.93 -44.71 -28.85
N ILE A 27 -23.93 -43.95 -27.75
CA ILE A 27 -25.10 -43.18 -27.32
C ILE A 27 -25.06 -41.73 -27.82
N ALA A 28 -23.88 -41.17 -28.09
CA ALA A 28 -23.71 -39.79 -28.52
C ALA A 28 -24.55 -39.44 -29.76
N PRO A 29 -25.26 -38.29 -29.75
CA PRO A 29 -26.02 -37.84 -30.90
C PRO A 29 -25.11 -37.24 -31.97
N HIS A 30 -25.64 -37.03 -33.17
CA HIS A 30 -24.92 -36.40 -34.27
C HIS A 30 -24.47 -34.97 -33.91
N PRO A 31 -23.28 -34.49 -34.33
CA PRO A 31 -22.77 -33.16 -33.98
C PRO A 31 -23.67 -31.98 -34.38
N SER A 32 -24.53 -32.17 -35.39
CA SER A 32 -25.49 -31.14 -35.83
C SER A 32 -26.67 -30.95 -34.85
N VAL A 33 -26.80 -31.79 -33.83
CA VAL A 33 -27.87 -31.72 -32.82
C VAL A 33 -27.43 -30.73 -31.73
N GLN A 34 -27.99 -29.52 -31.77
CA GLN A 34 -27.72 -28.46 -30.80
C GLN A 34 -28.91 -28.25 -29.85
N GLY A 35 -28.62 -27.79 -28.64
CA GLY A 35 -29.61 -27.62 -27.56
C GLY A 35 -29.60 -28.79 -26.57
N LEU A 36 -29.38 -28.49 -25.30
CA LEU A 36 -29.14 -29.48 -24.25
C LEU A 36 -30.27 -30.52 -24.13
N ASP A 37 -31.52 -30.07 -24.21
CA ASP A 37 -32.68 -30.94 -24.05
C ASP A 37 -32.93 -31.81 -25.28
N TYR A 38 -32.58 -31.31 -26.46
CA TYR A 38 -32.69 -32.07 -27.70
C TYR A 38 -31.59 -33.13 -27.78
N VAL A 39 -30.37 -32.80 -27.35
CA VAL A 39 -29.26 -33.75 -27.18
C VAL A 39 -29.64 -34.88 -26.22
N ARG A 40 -30.20 -34.56 -25.04
CA ARG A 40 -30.64 -35.56 -24.05
C ARG A 40 -31.72 -36.49 -24.59
N ARG A 41 -32.69 -35.97 -25.35
CA ARG A 41 -33.75 -36.78 -25.98
C ARG A 41 -33.18 -37.76 -27.01
N VAL A 42 -32.23 -37.33 -27.83
CA VAL A 42 -31.61 -38.21 -28.84
C VAL A 42 -30.68 -39.24 -28.19
N GLN A 43 -29.97 -38.88 -27.11
CA GLN A 43 -29.21 -39.85 -26.32
C GLN A 43 -30.13 -40.92 -25.73
N LEU A 44 -31.25 -40.50 -25.13
CA LEU A 44 -32.23 -41.44 -24.59
C LEU A 44 -32.82 -42.34 -25.68
N LEU A 45 -33.13 -41.80 -26.86
CA LEU A 45 -33.56 -42.58 -28.02
C LEU A 45 -32.51 -43.64 -28.37
N ASN A 46 -31.25 -43.25 -28.52
CA ASN A 46 -30.17 -44.15 -28.89
C ASN A 46 -30.00 -45.27 -27.86
N VAL A 47 -30.03 -44.95 -26.56
CA VAL A 47 -30.00 -45.94 -25.46
C VAL A 47 -31.15 -46.93 -25.62
N ILE A 48 -32.38 -46.43 -25.69
CA ILE A 48 -33.58 -47.27 -25.75
C ILE A 48 -33.53 -48.18 -26.97
N THR A 49 -33.22 -47.63 -28.15
CA THR A 49 -33.16 -48.42 -29.39
C THR A 49 -32.05 -49.48 -29.34
N LEU A 50 -30.88 -49.17 -28.78
CA LEU A 50 -29.77 -50.12 -28.67
C LEU A 50 -30.11 -51.27 -27.71
N THR A 51 -30.72 -50.94 -26.56
CA THR A 51 -31.22 -51.94 -25.60
C THR A 51 -32.27 -52.83 -26.23
N LEU A 52 -33.22 -52.25 -26.97
CA LEU A 52 -34.30 -53.01 -27.63
C LEU A 52 -33.81 -53.87 -28.78
N ILE A 53 -32.85 -53.40 -29.59
CA ILE A 53 -32.19 -54.22 -30.63
C ILE A 53 -31.61 -55.48 -30.00
N THR A 54 -30.94 -55.33 -28.86
CA THR A 54 -30.34 -56.46 -28.13
C THR A 54 -31.43 -57.40 -27.60
N ALA A 55 -32.43 -56.85 -26.91
CA ALA A 55 -33.51 -57.63 -26.30
C ALA A 55 -34.33 -58.42 -27.32
N PHE A 56 -34.70 -57.79 -28.45
CA PHE A 56 -35.49 -58.45 -29.49
C PHE A 56 -34.69 -59.47 -30.29
N SER A 57 -33.38 -59.25 -30.48
CA SER A 57 -32.49 -60.27 -31.08
C SER A 57 -32.42 -61.53 -30.23
N LEU A 58 -32.36 -61.40 -28.89
CA LEU A 58 -32.43 -62.55 -27.98
C LEU A 58 -33.83 -63.18 -27.96
N GLY A 59 -34.89 -62.38 -28.01
CA GLY A 59 -36.28 -62.86 -28.02
C GLY A 59 -36.62 -63.73 -29.22
N LEU A 60 -36.09 -63.40 -30.40
CA LEU A 60 -36.23 -64.21 -31.62
C LEU A 60 -35.67 -65.63 -31.47
N LEU A 61 -34.64 -65.81 -30.64
CA LEU A 61 -34.06 -67.13 -30.36
C LEU A 61 -34.89 -67.97 -29.39
N ALA A 62 -35.76 -67.34 -28.58
CA ALA A 62 -36.43 -67.99 -27.45
C ALA A 62 -37.90 -68.39 -27.70
N ARG A 63 -38.65 -67.68 -28.56
CA ARG A 63 -40.10 -67.93 -28.77
C ARG A 63 -40.54 -67.85 -30.25
N PRO A 64 -40.68 -68.98 -30.96
CA PRO A 64 -41.01 -68.99 -32.39
C PRO A 64 -42.44 -68.55 -32.74
N GLN A 65 -43.37 -68.50 -31.78
CA GLN A 65 -44.78 -68.13 -32.02
C GLN A 65 -45.02 -66.61 -32.15
N SER A 66 -44.02 -65.76 -31.86
CA SER A 66 -44.15 -64.28 -31.88
C SER A 66 -43.12 -63.60 -32.79
N VAL A 67 -42.53 -64.36 -33.73
CA VAL A 67 -41.43 -63.93 -34.60
C VAL A 67 -41.75 -62.64 -35.36
N PHE A 68 -42.95 -62.51 -35.94
CA PHE A 68 -43.32 -61.33 -36.73
C PHE A 68 -43.30 -60.00 -35.95
N ILE A 69 -43.73 -60.00 -34.69
CA ILE A 69 -43.74 -58.76 -33.86
C ILE A 69 -42.31 -58.40 -33.44
N PHE A 70 -41.49 -59.40 -33.10
CA PHE A 70 -40.09 -59.19 -32.75
C PHE A 70 -39.27 -58.71 -33.95
N GLU A 71 -39.47 -59.27 -35.15
CA GLU A 71 -38.85 -58.79 -36.40
C GLU A 71 -39.23 -57.35 -36.72
N TYR A 72 -40.53 -57.01 -36.61
CA TYR A 72 -41.00 -55.65 -36.82
C TYR A 72 -40.36 -54.66 -35.85
N MET A 73 -40.34 -54.97 -34.56
CA MET A 73 -39.75 -54.10 -33.53
C MET A 73 -38.22 -54.01 -33.62
N LEU A 74 -37.56 -55.08 -34.06
CA LEU A 74 -36.13 -55.05 -34.37
C LEU A 74 -35.85 -54.10 -35.55
N ALA A 75 -36.60 -54.22 -36.64
CA ALA A 75 -36.45 -53.35 -37.82
C ALA A 75 -36.70 -51.87 -37.49
N VAL A 76 -37.77 -51.58 -36.75
CA VAL A 76 -38.09 -50.21 -36.28
C VAL A 76 -36.97 -49.67 -35.39
N SER A 77 -36.45 -50.48 -34.46
CA SER A 77 -35.39 -50.06 -33.55
C SER A 77 -34.06 -49.80 -34.26
N ILE A 78 -33.68 -50.64 -35.23
CA ILE A 78 -32.48 -50.44 -36.07
C ILE A 78 -32.62 -49.17 -36.91
N LEU A 79 -33.76 -48.98 -37.57
CA LEU A 79 -34.00 -47.81 -38.41
C LEU A 79 -34.02 -46.52 -37.58
N SER A 80 -34.64 -46.55 -36.40
CA SER A 80 -34.62 -45.40 -35.50
C SER A 80 -33.22 -45.10 -34.97
N TYR A 81 -32.45 -46.12 -34.58
CA TYR A 81 -31.09 -45.94 -34.09
C TYR A 81 -30.19 -45.32 -35.16
N THR A 82 -30.25 -45.84 -36.39
CA THR A 82 -29.46 -45.30 -37.50
C THR A 82 -29.82 -43.85 -37.78
N LEU A 83 -31.11 -43.50 -37.83
CA LEU A 83 -31.56 -42.12 -38.01
C LEU A 83 -31.22 -41.20 -36.83
N GLY A 84 -31.24 -41.71 -35.59
CA GLY A 84 -30.80 -41.00 -34.38
C GLY A 84 -29.32 -40.59 -34.41
N LYS A 85 -28.52 -41.30 -35.21
CA LYS A 85 -27.10 -40.99 -35.49
C LYS A 85 -26.88 -40.01 -36.64
N THR A 86 -27.93 -39.62 -37.37
CA THR A 86 -27.83 -38.68 -38.49
C THR A 86 -28.25 -37.25 -38.11
N ARG A 87 -28.22 -36.35 -39.09
CA ARG A 87 -28.85 -35.02 -39.05
C ARG A 87 -30.36 -35.05 -38.75
N TYR A 88 -31.04 -36.19 -38.92
CA TYR A 88 -32.50 -36.29 -38.82
C TYR A 88 -33.02 -37.08 -37.59
N PRO A 89 -32.61 -36.78 -36.34
CA PRO A 89 -33.08 -37.54 -35.18
C PRO A 89 -34.59 -37.44 -34.95
N ARG A 90 -35.23 -36.33 -35.35
CA ARG A 90 -36.70 -36.17 -35.23
C ARG A 90 -37.46 -37.25 -35.98
N ILE A 91 -36.94 -37.65 -37.15
CA ILE A 91 -37.53 -38.72 -37.96
C ILE A 91 -37.31 -40.06 -37.27
N GLY A 92 -36.11 -40.31 -36.73
CA GLY A 92 -35.83 -41.51 -35.93
C GLY A 92 -36.77 -41.65 -34.73
N THR A 93 -36.90 -40.59 -33.92
CA THR A 93 -37.84 -40.56 -32.80
C THR A 93 -39.27 -40.83 -33.24
N PHE A 94 -39.73 -40.19 -34.32
CA PHE A 94 -41.09 -40.43 -34.84
C PHE A 94 -41.27 -41.89 -35.27
N ILE A 95 -40.33 -42.44 -36.05
CA ILE A 95 -40.38 -43.84 -36.52
C ILE A 95 -40.44 -44.81 -35.34
N PHE A 96 -39.62 -44.58 -34.31
CA PHE A 96 -39.63 -45.43 -33.13
C PHE A 96 -40.95 -45.35 -32.35
N SER A 97 -41.38 -44.13 -32.02
CA SER A 97 -42.61 -43.95 -31.24
C SER A 97 -43.85 -44.41 -32.01
N PHE A 98 -43.92 -44.13 -33.31
CA PHE A 98 -44.98 -44.60 -34.19
C PHE A 98 -44.96 -46.12 -34.35
N GLY A 99 -43.78 -46.71 -34.57
CA GLY A 99 -43.65 -48.15 -34.73
C GLY A 99 -44.02 -48.89 -33.46
N PHE A 100 -43.52 -48.44 -32.31
CA PHE A 100 -43.84 -49.05 -31.01
C PHE A 100 -45.34 -48.95 -30.69
N LEU A 101 -45.95 -47.81 -30.99
CA LEU A 101 -47.41 -47.62 -30.89
C LEU A 101 -48.19 -48.51 -31.86
N SER A 102 -47.67 -48.71 -33.08
CA SER A 102 -48.31 -49.55 -34.11
C SER A 102 -48.27 -51.03 -33.79
N THR A 103 -47.39 -51.49 -32.89
CA THR A 103 -47.32 -52.89 -32.45
C THR A 103 -48.63 -53.42 -31.88
N SER A 104 -49.36 -52.62 -31.11
CA SER A 104 -50.68 -53.01 -30.59
C SER A 104 -51.66 -53.29 -31.72
N PHE A 105 -51.73 -52.38 -32.68
CA PHE A 105 -52.66 -52.46 -33.81
C PHE A 105 -52.27 -53.55 -34.81
N LEU A 106 -50.97 -53.77 -35.01
CA LEU A 106 -50.46 -54.88 -35.82
C LEU A 106 -50.79 -56.23 -35.19
N SER A 107 -50.70 -56.35 -33.86
CA SER A 107 -51.08 -57.57 -33.13
C SER A 107 -52.57 -57.90 -33.29
N LEU A 108 -53.42 -56.86 -33.30
CA LEU A 108 -54.86 -56.97 -33.58
C LEU A 108 -55.17 -57.37 -35.02
N PHE A 109 -54.43 -56.83 -36.00
CA PHE A 109 -54.58 -57.16 -37.42
C PHE A 109 -54.17 -58.60 -37.72
N LEU A 110 -53.08 -59.06 -37.12
CA LEU A 110 -52.58 -60.44 -37.31
C LEU A 110 -53.40 -61.48 -36.55
N GLY A 111 -54.25 -61.08 -35.59
CA GLY A 111 -55.04 -61.99 -34.76
C GLY A 111 -54.22 -62.72 -33.68
N ILE A 112 -53.03 -62.19 -33.35
CA ILE A 112 -52.13 -62.75 -32.32
C ILE A 112 -52.52 -62.21 -30.92
N ALA A 113 -53.26 -61.10 -30.87
CA ALA A 113 -53.67 -60.49 -29.62
C ALA A 113 -54.66 -61.38 -28.85
N PRO A 114 -54.44 -61.63 -27.54
CA PRO A 114 -55.30 -62.49 -26.74
C PRO A 114 -56.69 -61.88 -26.49
N ASN A 115 -56.76 -60.56 -26.37
CA ASN A 115 -57.99 -59.79 -26.23
C ASN A 115 -57.73 -58.36 -26.74
N PHE A 116 -58.74 -57.77 -27.40
CA PHE A 116 -58.70 -56.40 -27.92
C PHE A 116 -58.31 -55.37 -26.85
N SER A 117 -59.00 -55.37 -25.72
CA SER A 117 -58.83 -54.38 -24.66
C SER A 117 -57.49 -54.56 -23.93
N THR A 118 -57.07 -55.80 -23.69
CA THR A 118 -55.80 -56.11 -23.01
C THR A 118 -54.59 -55.62 -23.79
N ILE A 119 -54.53 -55.81 -25.11
CA ILE A 119 -53.35 -55.42 -25.89
C ILE A 119 -53.23 -53.89 -26.01
N ILE A 120 -54.38 -53.18 -26.06
CA ILE A 120 -54.38 -51.73 -26.11
C ILE A 120 -54.02 -51.14 -24.74
N TYR A 121 -54.65 -51.60 -23.65
CA TYR A 121 -54.39 -51.08 -22.30
C TYR A 121 -52.98 -51.35 -21.78
N THR A 122 -52.27 -52.31 -22.35
CA THR A 122 -50.88 -52.61 -21.97
C THR A 122 -49.88 -51.83 -22.81
N ILE A 123 -49.95 -51.93 -24.15
CA ILE A 123 -48.88 -51.42 -25.01
C ILE A 123 -49.08 -49.94 -25.35
N VAL A 124 -50.31 -49.46 -25.60
CA VAL A 124 -50.52 -48.07 -26.04
C VAL A 124 -50.14 -47.05 -24.96
N PRO A 125 -50.52 -47.19 -23.67
CA PRO A 125 -50.06 -46.29 -22.63
C PRO A 125 -48.54 -46.26 -22.49
N ILE A 126 -47.87 -47.42 -22.56
CA ILE A 126 -46.40 -47.50 -22.50
C ILE A 126 -45.79 -46.77 -23.71
N ALA A 127 -46.33 -46.99 -24.90
CA ALA A 127 -45.88 -46.33 -26.12
C ALA A 127 -46.07 -44.81 -26.05
N LEU A 128 -47.18 -44.32 -25.50
CA LEU A 128 -47.42 -42.90 -25.28
C LEU A 128 -46.48 -42.31 -24.21
N ILE A 129 -46.22 -43.02 -23.12
CA ILE A 129 -45.24 -42.58 -22.11
C ILE A 129 -43.85 -42.42 -22.75
N VAL A 130 -43.40 -43.43 -23.49
CA VAL A 130 -42.12 -43.41 -24.21
C VAL A 130 -42.09 -42.28 -25.26
N ALA A 131 -43.17 -42.11 -26.02
CA ALA A 131 -43.30 -41.03 -26.99
C ALA A 131 -43.25 -39.63 -26.35
N SER A 132 -43.87 -39.45 -25.17
CA SER A 132 -43.86 -38.19 -24.44
C SER A 132 -42.45 -37.81 -23.95
N ALA A 133 -41.62 -38.80 -23.62
CA ALA A 133 -40.25 -38.60 -23.18
C ALA A 133 -39.29 -38.26 -24.34
N LEU A 134 -39.51 -38.87 -25.51
CA LEU A 134 -38.58 -38.78 -26.64
C LEU A 134 -38.93 -37.66 -27.63
N SER A 135 -40.22 -37.42 -27.87
CA SER A 135 -40.68 -36.57 -28.96
C SER A 135 -40.91 -35.11 -28.55
N GLY A 136 -41.14 -34.25 -29.55
CA GLY A 136 -41.57 -32.87 -29.33
C GLY A 136 -43.09 -32.77 -29.26
N LEU A 137 -43.60 -31.64 -28.76
CA LEU A 137 -45.02 -31.41 -28.52
C LEU A 137 -45.93 -31.72 -29.73
N ARG A 138 -45.50 -31.28 -30.93
CA ARG A 138 -46.24 -31.51 -32.18
C ARG A 138 -46.27 -32.99 -32.56
N THR A 139 -45.12 -33.66 -32.50
CA THR A 139 -45.00 -35.09 -32.83
C THR A 139 -45.82 -35.94 -31.87
N PHE A 140 -45.77 -35.62 -30.57
CA PHE A 140 -46.56 -36.33 -29.56
C PHE A 140 -48.07 -36.19 -29.80
N ALA A 141 -48.55 -34.97 -30.07
CA ALA A 141 -49.96 -34.74 -30.38
C ALA A 141 -50.44 -35.54 -31.60
N LEU A 142 -49.62 -35.58 -32.66
CA LEU A 142 -49.92 -36.39 -33.86
C LEU A 142 -50.00 -37.89 -33.54
N LEU A 143 -49.13 -38.41 -32.67
CA LEU A 143 -49.15 -39.80 -32.25
C LEU A 143 -50.39 -40.15 -31.42
N VAL A 144 -50.84 -39.24 -30.54
CA VAL A 144 -52.09 -39.42 -29.78
C VAL A 144 -53.28 -39.44 -30.74
N ILE A 145 -53.36 -38.49 -31.69
CA ILE A 145 -54.42 -38.45 -32.71
C ILE A 145 -54.43 -39.76 -33.53
N TYR A 146 -53.26 -40.20 -33.99
CA TYR A 146 -53.13 -41.47 -34.70
C TYR A 146 -53.61 -42.65 -33.85
N ALA A 147 -53.19 -42.75 -32.59
CA ALA A 147 -53.61 -43.83 -31.69
C ALA A 147 -55.15 -43.86 -31.53
N THR A 148 -55.78 -42.70 -31.36
CA THR A 148 -57.23 -42.58 -31.20
C THR A 148 -57.97 -42.99 -32.49
N ILE A 149 -57.49 -42.54 -33.65
CA ILE A 149 -58.08 -42.91 -34.95
C ILE A 149 -57.88 -44.41 -35.22
N ALA A 150 -56.68 -44.93 -35.01
CA ALA A 150 -56.36 -46.34 -35.21
C ALA A 150 -57.20 -47.25 -34.31
N ALA A 151 -57.38 -46.89 -33.04
CA ALA A 151 -58.25 -47.62 -32.12
C ALA A 151 -59.73 -47.59 -32.56
N SER A 152 -60.19 -46.47 -33.12
CA SER A 152 -61.56 -46.33 -33.62
C SER A 152 -61.82 -47.15 -34.89
N LEU A 153 -60.81 -47.29 -35.75
CA LEU A 153 -60.88 -48.06 -37.00
C LEU A 153 -60.55 -49.55 -36.82
N ALA A 154 -60.01 -49.94 -35.66
CA ALA A 154 -59.58 -51.30 -35.37
C ALA A 154 -60.60 -52.42 -35.67
N PRO A 155 -61.92 -52.25 -35.46
CA PRO A 155 -62.92 -53.28 -35.78
C PRO A 155 -63.02 -53.62 -37.27
N ILE A 156 -62.63 -52.68 -38.15
CA ILE A 156 -62.75 -52.87 -39.60
C ILE A 156 -61.68 -53.85 -40.10
N TYR A 157 -60.52 -53.90 -39.45
CA TYR A 157 -59.35 -54.66 -39.90
C TYR A 157 -58.86 -55.72 -38.91
N SER A 158 -59.28 -55.69 -37.64
CA SER A 158 -58.81 -56.62 -36.63
C SER A 158 -59.41 -58.01 -36.83
N LYS A 159 -58.57 -59.04 -36.72
CA LYS A 159 -59.01 -60.44 -36.63
C LYS A 159 -59.43 -60.85 -35.22
N THR A 160 -59.21 -59.99 -34.23
CA THR A 160 -59.61 -60.18 -32.84
C THR A 160 -60.98 -59.50 -32.64
N PRO A 161 -62.04 -60.22 -32.22
CA PRO A 161 -63.35 -59.62 -32.01
C PRO A 161 -63.30 -58.46 -31.01
N ALA A 162 -64.01 -57.37 -31.30
CA ALA A 162 -64.12 -56.20 -30.44
C ALA A 162 -65.59 -55.81 -30.27
N SER A 163 -66.02 -55.50 -29.04
CA SER A 163 -67.35 -54.97 -28.79
C SER A 163 -67.41 -53.45 -29.05
N THR A 164 -68.62 -52.92 -29.26
CA THR A 164 -68.82 -51.45 -29.38
C THR A 164 -68.37 -50.70 -28.12
N SER A 165 -68.57 -51.30 -26.93
CA SER A 165 -68.06 -50.78 -25.66
C SER A 165 -66.53 -50.76 -25.61
N ASP A 166 -65.85 -51.78 -26.12
CA ASP A 166 -64.38 -51.82 -26.12
C ASP A 166 -63.78 -50.66 -26.91
N ILE A 167 -64.38 -50.32 -28.06
CA ILE A 167 -63.91 -49.22 -28.93
C ILE A 167 -64.02 -47.87 -28.21
N THR A 168 -65.21 -47.57 -27.66
CA THR A 168 -65.47 -46.30 -27.00
C THR A 168 -64.62 -46.11 -25.74
N GLN A 169 -64.49 -47.15 -24.91
CA GLN A 169 -63.68 -47.13 -23.70
C GLN A 169 -62.19 -46.97 -24.03
N THR A 170 -61.72 -47.69 -25.05
CA THR A 170 -60.32 -47.65 -25.48
C THR A 170 -59.93 -46.31 -26.08
N GLY A 171 -60.76 -45.75 -26.97
CA GLY A 171 -60.54 -44.43 -27.54
C GLY A 171 -60.52 -43.33 -26.46
N GLY A 172 -61.44 -43.42 -25.49
CA GLY A 172 -61.50 -42.52 -24.34
C GLY A 172 -60.26 -42.58 -23.46
N ILE A 173 -59.77 -43.78 -23.14
CA ILE A 173 -58.55 -43.98 -22.33
C ILE A 173 -57.32 -43.43 -23.06
N ILE A 174 -57.15 -43.74 -24.35
CA ILE A 174 -56.03 -43.22 -25.15
C ILE A 174 -56.03 -41.70 -25.18
N PHE A 175 -57.20 -41.09 -25.40
CA PHE A 175 -57.35 -39.65 -25.43
C PHE A 175 -57.02 -39.03 -24.06
N PHE A 176 -57.56 -39.59 -22.97
CA PHE A 176 -57.35 -39.08 -21.63
C PHE A 176 -55.89 -39.22 -21.17
N THR A 177 -55.27 -40.39 -21.38
CA THR A 177 -53.84 -40.61 -21.12
C THR A 177 -52.97 -39.69 -21.99
N GLY A 178 -53.31 -39.54 -23.27
CA GLY A 178 -52.63 -38.61 -24.18
C GLY A 178 -52.71 -37.16 -23.73
N ALA A 179 -53.89 -36.70 -23.27
CA ALA A 179 -54.09 -35.35 -22.76
C ALA A 179 -53.29 -35.08 -21.48
N ILE A 180 -53.27 -36.02 -20.52
CA ILE A 180 -52.45 -35.91 -19.30
C ILE A 180 -50.96 -35.80 -19.66
N LEU A 181 -50.46 -36.71 -20.49
CA LEU A 181 -49.05 -36.71 -20.91
C LEU A 181 -48.69 -35.47 -21.72
N TYR A 182 -49.61 -34.95 -22.53
CA TYR A 182 -49.43 -33.70 -23.25
C TYR A 182 -49.31 -32.52 -22.28
N GLY A 183 -50.17 -32.45 -21.26
CA GLY A 183 -50.08 -31.43 -20.20
C GLY A 183 -48.74 -31.48 -19.45
N ILE A 184 -48.28 -32.67 -19.08
CA ILE A 184 -46.96 -32.88 -18.45
C ILE A 184 -45.84 -32.39 -19.37
N LEU A 185 -45.90 -32.72 -20.66
CA LEU A 185 -44.90 -32.31 -21.65
C LEU A 185 -44.86 -30.79 -21.84
N VAL A 186 -46.03 -30.12 -21.89
CA VAL A 186 -46.12 -28.66 -21.93
C VAL A 186 -45.52 -28.05 -20.67
N PHE A 187 -45.94 -28.51 -19.50
CA PHE A 187 -45.46 -28.01 -18.21
C PHE A 187 -43.93 -28.15 -18.09
N ARG A 188 -43.39 -29.31 -18.42
CA ARG A 188 -41.95 -29.57 -18.43
C ARG A 188 -41.21 -28.63 -19.39
N THR A 189 -41.71 -28.47 -20.62
CA THR A 189 -41.09 -27.60 -21.63
C THR A 189 -41.08 -26.14 -21.17
N ASN A 190 -42.16 -25.68 -20.54
CA ASN A 190 -42.24 -24.33 -19.99
C ASN A 190 -41.26 -24.13 -18.83
N LEU A 191 -41.17 -25.09 -17.91
CA LEU A 191 -40.22 -25.03 -16.77
C LEU A 191 -38.76 -24.98 -17.25
N GLU A 192 -38.41 -25.80 -18.25
CA GLU A 192 -37.08 -25.79 -18.88
C GLU A 192 -36.79 -24.43 -19.53
N ASN A 193 -37.74 -23.87 -20.29
CA ASN A 193 -37.59 -22.56 -20.92
C ASN A 193 -37.42 -21.43 -19.90
N SER A 194 -38.18 -21.43 -18.80
CA SER A 194 -38.04 -20.43 -17.74
C SER A 194 -36.67 -20.50 -17.06
N ARG A 195 -36.18 -21.72 -16.74
CA ARG A 195 -34.84 -21.90 -16.18
C ARG A 195 -33.74 -21.44 -17.13
N LEU A 196 -33.88 -21.69 -18.43
CA LEU A 196 -32.93 -21.21 -19.43
C LEU A 196 -32.93 -19.69 -19.55
N ALA A 197 -34.10 -19.04 -19.42
CA ALA A 197 -34.20 -17.59 -19.41
C ALA A 197 -33.52 -16.98 -18.17
N GLU A 198 -33.73 -17.57 -16.99
CA GLU A 198 -33.07 -17.17 -15.74
C GLU A 198 -31.55 -17.30 -15.86
N ILE A 199 -31.04 -18.46 -16.29
CA ILE A 199 -29.60 -18.69 -16.50
C ILE A 199 -29.01 -17.68 -17.49
N ARG A 200 -29.73 -17.33 -18.57
CA ARG A 200 -29.27 -16.31 -19.52
C ARG A 200 -29.16 -14.94 -18.86
N THR A 201 -30.15 -14.56 -18.07
CA THR A 201 -30.17 -13.27 -17.36
C THR A 201 -29.03 -13.19 -16.35
N THR A 202 -28.87 -14.22 -15.50
CA THR A 202 -27.75 -14.28 -14.54
C THR A 202 -26.38 -14.26 -15.24
N ASN A 203 -26.24 -14.95 -16.37
CA ASN A 203 -24.99 -14.89 -17.13
C ASN A 203 -24.73 -13.50 -17.72
N GLN A 204 -25.76 -12.78 -18.16
CA GLN A 204 -25.61 -11.39 -18.62
C GLN A 204 -25.18 -10.47 -17.47
N GLU A 205 -25.85 -10.53 -16.33
CA GLU A 205 -25.47 -9.78 -15.12
C GLU A 205 -24.04 -10.09 -14.68
N LEU A 206 -23.64 -11.37 -14.71
CA LEU A 206 -22.28 -11.78 -14.37
C LEU A 206 -21.24 -11.19 -15.33
N GLN A 207 -21.53 -11.14 -16.63
CA GLN A 207 -20.64 -10.50 -17.60
C GLN A 207 -20.56 -9.00 -17.38
N GLU A 208 -21.68 -8.32 -17.11
CA GLU A 208 -21.68 -6.89 -16.81
C GLU A 208 -20.87 -6.57 -15.55
N ILE A 209 -21.06 -7.36 -14.47
CA ILE A 209 -20.27 -7.22 -13.24
C ILE A 209 -18.79 -7.46 -13.52
N LYS A 210 -18.45 -8.51 -14.28
CA LYS A 210 -17.07 -8.82 -14.65
C LYS A 210 -16.43 -7.65 -15.40
N THR A 211 -17.06 -7.15 -16.45
CA THR A 211 -16.52 -6.02 -17.24
C THR A 211 -16.42 -4.75 -16.40
N SER A 212 -17.40 -4.47 -15.55
CA SER A 212 -17.34 -3.34 -14.60
C SER A 212 -16.21 -3.47 -13.59
N LEU A 213 -15.93 -4.69 -13.12
CA LEU A 213 -14.84 -4.97 -12.20
C LEU A 213 -13.48 -4.83 -12.89
N GLU A 214 -13.32 -5.39 -14.09
CA GLU A 214 -12.11 -5.27 -14.90
C GLU A 214 -11.75 -3.79 -15.14
N LYS A 215 -12.74 -2.99 -15.55
CA LYS A 215 -12.56 -1.54 -15.72
C LYS A 215 -12.12 -0.84 -14.43
N ARG A 216 -12.78 -1.13 -13.30
CA ARG A 216 -12.41 -0.54 -12.00
C ARG A 216 -11.01 -0.96 -11.55
N VAL A 217 -10.61 -2.20 -11.81
CA VAL A 217 -9.26 -2.68 -11.48
C VAL A 217 -8.22 -1.94 -12.33
N GLU A 218 -8.48 -1.75 -13.62
CA GLU A 218 -7.59 -0.99 -14.51
C GLU A 218 -7.45 0.47 -14.07
N GLU A 219 -8.57 1.17 -13.82
CA GLU A 219 -8.59 2.54 -13.32
C GLU A 219 -7.80 2.68 -12.00
N ARG A 220 -8.06 1.80 -11.02
CA ARG A 220 -7.36 1.82 -9.74
C ARG A 220 -5.87 1.49 -9.86
N THR A 221 -5.50 0.61 -10.79
CA THR A 221 -4.10 0.27 -11.04
C THR A 221 -3.35 1.48 -11.59
N HIS A 222 -3.95 2.22 -12.53
CA HIS A 222 -3.38 3.46 -13.04
C HIS A 222 -3.23 4.53 -11.96
N GLU A 223 -4.25 4.73 -11.11
CA GLU A 223 -4.18 5.65 -9.98
C GLU A 223 -3.05 5.27 -8.99
N LEU A 224 -2.93 3.98 -8.67
CA LEU A 224 -1.89 3.48 -7.75
C LEU A 224 -0.49 3.66 -8.32
N ILE A 225 -0.29 3.41 -9.62
CA ILE A 225 1.01 3.63 -10.27
C ILE A 225 1.39 5.12 -10.21
N ALA A 226 0.46 6.01 -10.54
CA ALA A 226 0.71 7.46 -10.48
C ALA A 226 1.02 7.93 -9.05
N ALA A 227 0.24 7.49 -8.06
CA ALA A 227 0.48 7.81 -6.65
C ALA A 227 1.82 7.26 -6.14
N SER A 228 2.16 6.03 -6.51
CA SER A 228 3.43 5.39 -6.15
C SER A 228 4.63 6.15 -6.75
N GLN A 229 4.56 6.53 -8.03
CA GLN A 229 5.58 7.34 -8.68
C GLN A 229 5.77 8.69 -7.99
N GLN A 230 4.68 9.34 -7.58
CA GLN A 230 4.74 10.60 -6.83
C GLN A 230 5.41 10.42 -5.46
N ILE A 231 5.07 9.36 -4.73
CA ILE A 231 5.69 9.02 -3.44
C ILE A 231 7.19 8.75 -3.62
N GLN A 232 7.57 7.98 -4.64
CA GLN A 232 8.98 7.68 -4.94
C GLN A 232 9.77 8.95 -5.30
N SER A 233 9.21 9.82 -6.14
CA SER A 233 9.86 11.09 -6.48
C SER A 233 10.05 11.98 -5.24
N ARG A 234 9.05 12.03 -4.35
CA ARG A 234 9.13 12.78 -3.10
C ARG A 234 10.19 12.19 -2.15
N ALA A 235 10.24 10.87 -2.02
CA ALA A 235 11.24 10.17 -1.21
C ALA A 235 12.66 10.43 -1.72
N MET A 236 12.86 10.37 -3.04
CA MET A 236 14.15 10.68 -3.67
C MET A 236 14.60 12.12 -3.38
N ARG A 237 13.71 13.11 -3.51
CA ARG A 237 14.05 14.51 -3.18
C ARG A 237 14.46 14.68 -1.72
N LEU A 238 13.74 14.04 -0.79
CA LEU A 238 14.08 14.07 0.64
C LEU A 238 15.42 13.39 0.92
N GLN A 239 15.73 12.29 0.24
CA GLN A 239 17.00 11.60 0.37
C GLN A 239 18.17 12.48 -0.07
N ILE A 240 18.05 13.18 -1.21
CA ILE A 240 19.10 14.09 -1.68
C ILE A 240 19.34 15.23 -0.67
N ILE A 241 18.27 15.80 -0.09
CA ILE A 241 18.40 16.84 0.96
C ILE A 241 19.09 16.27 2.20
N SER A 242 18.71 15.08 2.65
CA SER A 242 19.33 14.42 3.80
C SER A 242 20.81 14.15 3.55
N GLU A 243 21.21 13.76 2.35
CA GLU A 243 22.60 13.55 1.97
C GLU A 243 23.40 14.86 2.03
N VAL A 244 22.88 15.96 1.48
CA VAL A 244 23.50 17.29 1.59
C VAL A 244 23.69 17.65 3.06
N SER A 245 22.65 17.50 3.90
CA SER A 245 22.73 17.81 5.33
C SER A 245 23.75 16.95 6.08
N GLN A 246 23.86 15.66 5.76
CA GLN A 246 24.85 14.76 6.34
C GLN A 246 26.28 15.13 5.93
N GLU A 247 26.50 15.42 4.64
CA GLU A 247 27.79 15.87 4.12
C GLU A 247 28.26 17.16 4.79
N VAL A 248 27.34 18.11 4.97
CA VAL A 248 27.60 19.38 5.68
C VAL A 248 27.90 19.13 7.16
N SER A 249 27.19 18.21 7.80
CA SER A 249 27.38 17.88 9.23
C SER A 249 28.67 17.08 9.48
N ALA A 250 29.16 16.32 8.51
CA ALA A 250 30.40 15.56 8.62
C ALA A 250 31.67 16.45 8.51
N ASN A 251 31.54 17.66 7.96
CA ASN A 251 32.66 18.58 7.70
C ASN A 251 32.66 19.79 8.63
N LEU A 252 32.07 19.68 9.83
CA LEU A 252 31.96 20.77 10.81
C LEU A 252 33.31 21.29 11.34
N ASP A 253 34.37 20.49 11.23
CA ASP A 253 35.71 20.85 11.69
C ASP A 253 36.50 21.69 10.66
N GLN A 254 35.95 21.89 9.46
CA GLN A 254 36.58 22.73 8.45
C GLN A 254 36.49 24.22 8.80
N LYS A 255 37.37 25.02 8.20
CA LYS A 255 37.29 26.48 8.32
C LYS A 255 35.97 26.98 7.74
N PRO A 256 35.32 28.01 8.29
CA PRO A 256 34.00 28.44 7.84
C PRO A 256 33.96 28.79 6.36
N LYS A 257 35.03 29.38 5.81
CA LYS A 257 35.09 29.68 4.37
C LYS A 257 35.04 28.39 3.51
N GLU A 258 35.75 27.35 3.92
CA GLU A 258 35.80 26.05 3.23
C GLU A 258 34.43 25.36 3.33
N LEU A 259 33.84 25.34 4.53
CA LEU A 259 32.51 24.79 4.77
C LEU A 259 31.40 25.50 3.97
N LEU A 260 31.39 26.84 3.96
CA LEU A 260 30.43 27.61 3.17
C LEU A 260 30.57 27.32 1.67
N THR A 261 31.80 27.15 1.18
CA THR A 261 32.06 26.77 -0.22
C THR A 261 31.54 25.36 -0.50
N LEU A 262 31.83 24.40 0.38
CA LEU A 262 31.33 23.02 0.30
C LEU A 262 29.80 22.99 0.25
N ILE A 263 29.12 23.75 1.11
CA ILE A 263 27.65 23.84 1.11
C ILE A 263 27.15 24.32 -0.25
N THR A 264 27.69 25.42 -0.78
CA THR A 264 27.23 25.95 -2.08
C THR A 264 27.46 24.98 -3.23
N ASN A 265 28.56 24.24 -3.22
CA ASN A 265 28.88 23.25 -4.24
C ASN A 265 28.00 22.01 -4.12
N SER A 266 27.84 21.46 -2.92
CA SER A 266 27.01 20.27 -2.67
C SER A 266 25.54 20.50 -3.06
N ILE A 267 24.98 21.67 -2.72
CA ILE A 267 23.62 22.06 -3.16
C ILE A 267 23.55 22.14 -4.68
N SER A 268 24.52 22.77 -5.34
CA SER A 268 24.52 22.90 -6.81
C SER A 268 24.65 21.56 -7.51
N GLU A 269 25.60 20.72 -7.10
CA GLU A 269 25.91 19.44 -7.75
C GLU A 269 24.82 18.40 -7.53
N LYS A 270 24.32 18.26 -6.29
CA LYS A 270 23.32 17.23 -5.96
C LYS A 270 21.90 17.61 -6.38
N LEU A 271 21.56 18.91 -6.37
CA LEU A 271 20.21 19.37 -6.75
C LEU A 271 20.15 19.98 -8.17
N GLY A 272 21.28 20.12 -8.85
CA GLY A 272 21.35 20.55 -10.25
C GLY A 272 21.09 22.03 -10.48
N TYR A 273 21.35 22.90 -9.49
CA TYR A 273 21.10 24.34 -9.61
C TYR A 273 22.28 25.08 -10.23
N TYR A 274 21.95 26.09 -11.04
CA TYR A 274 22.92 26.88 -11.81
C TYR A 274 23.83 27.73 -10.92
N HIS A 275 23.24 28.42 -9.94
CA HIS A 275 23.96 29.24 -8.99
C HIS A 275 23.39 29.06 -7.59
N VAL A 276 24.28 28.94 -6.62
CA VAL A 276 23.99 28.92 -5.19
C VAL A 276 24.96 29.90 -4.53
N GLY A 277 24.43 30.83 -3.74
CA GLY A 277 25.18 31.82 -3.00
C GLY A 277 24.76 31.85 -1.53
N ILE A 278 25.71 32.01 -0.63
CA ILE A 278 25.43 32.26 0.80
C ILE A 278 25.84 33.68 1.14
N PHE A 279 24.85 34.48 1.52
CA PHE A 279 25.04 35.80 2.08
C PHE A 279 24.93 35.74 3.60
N LEU A 280 25.89 36.31 4.33
CA LEU A 280 25.79 36.47 5.77
C LEU A 280 25.63 37.93 6.12
N LEU A 281 24.82 38.21 7.15
CA LEU A 281 24.67 39.58 7.63
C LEU A 281 25.97 40.03 8.31
N ASP A 282 26.34 41.30 8.10
CA ASP A 282 27.40 41.95 8.86
C ASP A 282 26.98 42.17 10.33
N GLU A 283 27.93 42.57 11.17
CA GLU A 283 27.69 42.68 12.63
C GLU A 283 26.62 43.72 12.97
N ASN A 284 26.51 44.77 12.16
CA ASN A 284 25.51 45.83 12.28
C ASN A 284 24.16 45.47 11.65
N ARG A 285 24.07 44.32 10.96
CA ARG A 285 22.90 43.87 10.18
C ARG A 285 22.42 44.91 9.15
N GLU A 286 23.33 45.70 8.62
CA GLU A 286 23.05 46.70 7.58
C GLU A 286 23.21 46.09 6.19
N TYR A 287 24.15 45.16 6.02
CA TYR A 287 24.46 44.54 4.73
C TYR A 287 24.46 43.02 4.81
N ALA A 288 23.85 42.39 3.81
CA ALA A 288 24.01 40.98 3.47
C ALA A 288 25.22 40.84 2.53
N VAL A 289 26.31 40.24 3.02
CA VAL A 289 27.57 40.13 2.29
C VAL A 289 27.74 38.71 1.74
N LEU A 290 28.05 38.58 0.46
CA LEU A 290 28.31 37.28 -0.16
C LEU A 290 29.58 36.66 0.44
N ARG A 291 29.46 35.44 0.98
CA ARG A 291 30.56 34.73 1.67
C ARG A 291 31.00 33.46 0.95
N ALA A 292 30.10 32.82 0.21
CA ALA A 292 30.41 31.70 -0.66
C ALA A 292 29.46 31.68 -1.86
N ALA A 293 29.93 31.12 -2.97
CA ALA A 293 29.15 30.87 -4.16
C ALA A 293 29.82 29.77 -5.02
N ASN A 294 29.04 28.94 -5.70
CA ASN A 294 29.58 27.86 -6.54
C ASN A 294 30.01 28.35 -7.95
N SER A 295 29.16 29.17 -8.59
CA SER A 295 29.28 29.47 -10.02
C SER A 295 30.44 30.43 -10.33
N GLN A 296 30.92 30.43 -11.58
CA GLN A 296 31.93 31.40 -12.05
C GLN A 296 31.50 32.87 -11.86
N GLY A 297 30.22 33.18 -12.06
CA GLY A 297 29.66 34.52 -11.80
C GLY A 297 29.72 34.89 -10.33
N GLY A 298 29.33 33.95 -9.47
CA GLY A 298 29.46 34.02 -8.02
C GLY A 298 30.89 34.28 -7.54
N GLN A 299 31.88 33.60 -8.13
CA GLN A 299 33.30 33.80 -7.80
C GLN A 299 33.77 35.23 -8.11
N LYS A 300 33.37 35.80 -9.26
CA LYS A 300 33.63 37.22 -9.59
C LYS A 300 32.96 38.19 -8.60
N MET A 301 31.78 37.84 -8.09
CA MET A 301 31.10 38.63 -7.07
C MET A 301 31.81 38.55 -5.70
N LEU A 302 32.36 37.38 -5.35
CA LEU A 302 33.17 37.21 -4.13
C LEU A 302 34.46 38.05 -4.16
N GLU A 303 35.18 38.07 -5.29
CA GLU A 303 36.39 38.88 -5.48
C GLU A 303 36.13 40.38 -5.23
N ARG A 304 34.94 40.85 -5.59
CA ARG A 304 34.51 42.25 -5.42
C ARG A 304 33.86 42.54 -4.07
N ARG A 305 33.80 41.55 -3.16
CA ARG A 305 33.10 41.64 -1.86
C ARG A 305 31.66 42.12 -2.01
N HIS A 306 30.93 41.52 -2.96
CA HIS A 306 29.56 41.92 -3.25
C HIS A 306 28.68 41.89 -1.99
N GLN A 307 27.96 42.99 -1.77
CA GLN A 307 27.09 43.20 -0.62
C GLN A 307 25.80 43.89 -1.04
N LEU A 308 24.70 43.53 -0.39
CA LEU A 308 23.38 44.08 -0.62
C LEU A 308 22.84 44.65 0.68
N LYS A 309 22.21 45.83 0.64
CA LYS A 309 21.63 46.44 1.83
C LYS A 309 20.46 45.60 2.33
N VAL A 310 20.39 45.36 3.64
CA VAL A 310 19.24 44.68 4.28
C VAL A 310 17.99 45.53 4.07
N GLY A 311 16.93 44.93 3.53
CA GLY A 311 15.73 45.66 3.10
C GLY A 311 15.87 46.48 1.81
N GLY A 312 17.06 46.47 1.20
CA GLY A 312 17.34 47.18 -0.05
C GLY A 312 16.71 46.51 -1.27
N ALA A 313 16.94 47.11 -2.44
CA ALA A 313 16.47 46.57 -3.72
C ALA A 313 17.10 45.20 -4.00
N GLY A 314 16.29 44.24 -4.45
CA GLY A 314 16.69 42.87 -4.73
C GLY A 314 16.09 41.85 -3.76
N ILE A 315 16.08 40.59 -4.18
CA ILE A 315 15.37 39.51 -3.47
C ILE A 315 16.11 39.16 -2.16
N VAL A 316 17.44 39.06 -2.20
CA VAL A 316 18.28 38.85 -1.00
C VAL A 316 18.06 39.98 0.03
N GLY A 317 17.99 41.23 -0.42
CA GLY A 317 17.69 42.38 0.45
C GLY A 317 16.33 42.24 1.13
N TYR A 318 15.29 41.89 0.37
CA TYR A 318 13.95 41.66 0.90
C TYR A 318 13.89 40.48 1.90
N VAL A 319 14.50 39.34 1.58
CA VAL A 319 14.47 38.15 2.46
C VAL A 319 15.26 38.38 3.73
N SER A 320 16.39 39.09 3.66
CA SER A 320 17.20 39.41 4.84
C SER A 320 16.43 40.25 5.88
N GLN A 321 15.53 41.16 5.46
CA GLN A 321 14.71 41.94 6.39
C GLN A 321 13.41 41.24 6.78
N SER A 322 12.69 40.66 5.83
CA SER A 322 11.39 40.04 6.10
C SER A 322 11.51 38.71 6.84
N GLY A 323 12.64 38.02 6.68
CA GLY A 323 12.83 36.66 7.16
C GLY A 323 11.85 35.66 6.54
N ARG A 324 11.25 35.95 5.38
CA ARG A 324 10.35 35.03 4.68
C ARG A 324 10.97 34.59 3.36
N PRO A 325 10.88 33.31 2.98
CA PRO A 325 11.37 32.84 1.69
C PRO A 325 10.63 33.55 0.56
N ARG A 326 11.31 33.80 -0.57
CA ARG A 326 10.71 34.43 -1.75
C ARG A 326 11.19 33.74 -3.03
N ILE A 327 10.24 33.37 -3.88
CA ILE A 327 10.48 32.89 -5.25
C ILE A 327 10.24 34.06 -6.22
N VAL A 328 11.08 34.18 -7.24
CA VAL A 328 10.94 35.15 -8.32
C VAL A 328 11.19 34.45 -9.66
N LEU A 329 10.36 34.79 -10.65
CA LEU A 329 10.41 34.26 -12.01
C LEU A 329 10.76 35.37 -13.00
N ASP A 330 11.43 35.05 -14.10
CA ASP A 330 11.86 36.00 -15.15
C ASP A 330 10.72 36.61 -15.99
N THR A 331 9.48 36.44 -15.55
CA THR A 331 8.27 36.90 -16.23
C THR A 331 7.38 37.68 -15.26
N GLY A 332 6.54 38.57 -15.78
CA GLY A 332 5.62 39.37 -14.98
C GLY A 332 6.29 40.52 -14.22
N SER A 333 5.76 40.87 -13.04
CA SER A 333 6.22 42.01 -12.23
C SER A 333 7.61 41.82 -11.62
N ASP A 334 8.12 40.59 -11.55
CA ASP A 334 9.41 40.30 -10.92
C ASP A 334 10.59 40.28 -11.92
N ALA A 335 10.33 40.44 -13.23
CA ALA A 335 11.37 40.49 -14.26
C ALA A 335 12.43 41.59 -14.00
N VAL A 336 12.06 42.65 -13.27
CA VAL A 336 12.95 43.77 -12.88
C VAL A 336 14.12 43.33 -11.98
N PHE A 337 14.05 42.16 -11.35
CA PHE A 337 15.09 41.65 -10.45
C PHE A 337 16.22 40.90 -11.17
N PHE A 338 16.10 40.59 -12.48
CA PHE A 338 17.05 39.78 -13.24
C PHE A 338 18.17 40.59 -13.94
N ASN A 339 18.72 41.62 -13.29
CA ASN A 339 19.77 42.47 -13.85
C ASN A 339 21.14 42.25 -13.19
N ASN A 340 21.65 41.01 -13.24
CA ASN A 340 23.01 40.71 -12.78
C ASN A 340 23.93 40.30 -13.96
N PRO A 341 24.87 41.16 -14.38
CA PRO A 341 25.80 40.86 -15.48
C PRO A 341 26.65 39.61 -15.25
N ASN A 342 26.85 39.20 -13.99
CA ASN A 342 27.64 38.01 -13.66
C ASN A 342 26.83 36.71 -13.75
N LEU A 343 25.49 36.78 -13.74
CA LEU A 343 24.59 35.62 -13.78
C LEU A 343 23.55 35.76 -14.91
N PRO A 344 23.98 35.90 -16.18
CA PRO A 344 23.09 36.25 -17.29
C PRO A 344 22.11 35.13 -17.69
N LYS A 345 22.30 33.91 -17.17
CA LYS A 345 21.46 32.75 -17.51
C LYS A 345 20.34 32.51 -16.49
N THR A 346 20.24 33.33 -15.44
CA THR A 346 19.23 33.16 -14.41
C THR A 346 17.84 33.46 -14.96
N ARG A 347 16.92 32.51 -14.80
CA ARG A 347 15.51 32.61 -15.23
C ARG A 347 14.51 32.42 -14.09
N SER A 348 14.95 31.82 -12.98
CA SER A 348 14.21 31.86 -11.72
C SER A 348 15.18 31.87 -10.54
N GLU A 349 14.74 32.45 -9.44
CA GLU A 349 15.50 32.61 -8.20
C GLU A 349 14.61 32.28 -7.00
N ILE A 350 15.17 31.59 -6.01
CA ILE A 350 14.60 31.45 -4.68
C ILE A 350 15.63 31.91 -3.65
N ALA A 351 15.24 32.88 -2.82
CA ALA A 351 16.02 33.32 -1.68
C ALA A 351 15.37 32.81 -0.40
N LEU A 352 16.18 32.17 0.44
CA LEU A 352 15.77 31.49 1.66
C LEU A 352 16.49 32.10 2.85
N PRO A 353 15.77 32.49 3.93
CA PRO A 353 16.42 33.04 5.11
C PRO A 353 17.19 31.94 5.84
N LEU A 354 18.45 32.18 6.16
CA LEU A 354 19.21 31.35 7.08
C LEU A 354 18.86 31.80 8.49
N LYS A 355 18.10 30.97 9.23
CA LYS A 355 17.60 31.31 10.57
C LYS A 355 18.24 30.48 11.67
N TYR A 356 18.64 31.17 12.73
CA TYR A 356 18.99 30.57 14.00
C TYR A 356 17.99 31.06 15.06
N GLY A 357 17.10 30.17 15.51
CA GLY A 357 15.93 30.56 16.31
C GLY A 357 15.03 31.56 15.57
N LYS A 358 14.79 32.72 16.17
CA LYS A 358 14.01 33.81 15.54
C LYS A 358 14.86 34.78 14.71
N THR A 359 16.18 34.63 14.72
CA THR A 359 17.13 35.56 14.09
C THR A 359 17.52 35.10 12.70
N VAL A 360 17.42 36.00 11.71
CA VAL A 360 18.02 35.81 10.38
C VAL A 360 19.51 36.13 10.48
N ILE A 361 20.37 35.14 10.20
CA ILE A 361 21.84 35.30 10.20
C ILE A 361 22.40 35.50 8.79
N GLY A 362 21.59 35.24 7.77
CA GLY A 362 21.98 35.32 6.37
C GLY A 362 20.86 34.92 5.41
N VAL A 363 21.20 34.80 4.15
CA VAL A 363 20.30 34.37 3.07
C VAL A 363 21.03 33.37 2.19
N LEU A 364 20.37 32.24 1.92
CA LEU A 364 20.76 31.28 0.90
C LEU A 364 20.02 31.67 -0.39
N ASP A 365 20.78 32.03 -1.41
CA ASP A 365 20.29 32.39 -2.74
C ASP A 365 20.50 31.22 -3.69
N VAL A 366 19.45 30.76 -4.37
CA VAL A 366 19.49 29.63 -5.31
C VAL A 366 18.82 30.04 -6.62
N GLN A 367 19.53 29.88 -7.72
CA GLN A 367 19.09 30.34 -9.04
C GLN A 367 19.16 29.21 -10.07
N SER A 368 18.22 29.24 -11.00
CA SER A 368 18.08 28.26 -12.08
C SER A 368 17.99 28.91 -13.45
N THR A 369 18.42 28.18 -14.48
CA THR A 369 18.26 28.57 -15.88
C THR A 369 16.87 28.25 -16.45
N LEU A 370 15.99 27.62 -15.66
CA LEU A 370 14.60 27.35 -16.03
C LEU A 370 13.68 28.42 -15.41
N SER A 371 12.70 28.93 -16.16
CA SER A 371 11.79 30.00 -15.70
C SER A 371 10.85 29.61 -14.56
N SER A 372 10.61 28.32 -14.32
CA SER A 372 9.70 27.84 -13.26
C SER A 372 10.30 26.65 -12.53
N ALA A 373 11.57 26.77 -12.16
CA ALA A 373 12.32 25.71 -11.47
C ALA A 373 11.83 25.47 -10.04
N PHE A 374 11.25 26.49 -9.40
CA PHE A 374 10.86 26.46 -8.00
C PHE A 374 9.34 26.53 -7.86
N LYS A 375 8.76 25.54 -7.18
CA LYS A 375 7.35 25.55 -6.74
C LYS A 375 7.27 25.76 -5.23
N ASP A 376 6.09 26.04 -4.71
CA ASP A 376 5.87 26.22 -3.25
C ASP A 376 6.31 25.00 -2.43
N GLU A 377 6.14 23.80 -2.97
CA GLU A 377 6.62 22.55 -2.35
C GLU A 377 8.15 22.52 -2.24
N ASP A 378 8.86 22.99 -3.27
CA ASP A 378 10.32 23.06 -3.29
C ASP A 378 10.82 24.12 -2.31
N ALA A 379 10.10 25.23 -2.14
CA ALA A 379 10.44 26.25 -1.14
C ALA A 379 10.41 25.70 0.29
N ASN A 380 9.44 24.86 0.64
CA ASN A 380 9.37 24.25 1.96
C ASN A 380 10.53 23.27 2.20
N LEU A 381 10.85 22.46 1.20
CA LEU A 381 11.97 21.51 1.24
C LEU A 381 13.32 22.23 1.38
N LEU A 382 13.58 23.22 0.52
CA LEU A 382 14.81 24.00 0.56
C LEU A 382 14.89 24.89 1.81
N SER A 383 13.76 25.38 2.35
CA SER A 383 13.74 26.08 3.65
C SER A 383 14.20 25.18 4.80
N THR A 384 13.86 23.88 4.74
CA THR A 384 14.31 22.91 5.74
C THR A 384 15.82 22.75 5.70
N LEU A 385 16.38 22.61 4.49
CA LEU A 385 17.81 22.56 4.27
C LEU A 385 18.50 23.87 4.72
N ALA A 386 17.93 25.02 4.38
CA ALA A 386 18.43 26.35 4.78
C ALA A 386 18.47 26.52 6.31
N ASN A 387 17.46 26.05 7.04
CA ASN A 387 17.44 26.08 8.51
C ASN A 387 18.53 25.17 9.10
N GLN A 388 18.73 23.98 8.53
CA GLN A 388 19.77 23.05 8.99
C GLN A 388 21.18 23.63 8.75
N ILE A 389 21.39 24.20 7.57
CA ILE A 389 22.61 24.92 7.20
C ILE A 389 22.84 26.12 8.13
N ALA A 390 21.79 26.88 8.46
CA ALA A 390 21.91 28.03 9.34
C ALA A 390 22.41 27.64 10.74
N ILE A 391 21.94 26.52 11.29
CA ILE A 391 22.42 25.98 12.57
C ILE A 391 23.93 25.65 12.47
N VAL A 392 24.32 24.93 11.41
CA VAL A 392 25.71 24.56 11.17
C VAL A 392 26.62 25.78 11.03
N ILE A 393 26.24 26.73 10.17
CA ILE A 393 26.97 27.98 9.95
C ILE A 393 27.11 28.74 11.27
N ASN A 394 26.02 28.88 12.04
CA ASN A 394 26.06 29.60 13.30
C ASN A 394 27.00 28.92 14.30
N ASN A 395 26.98 27.60 14.40
CA ASN A 395 27.84 26.83 15.31
C ASN A 395 29.33 27.02 14.95
N VAL A 396 29.68 26.90 13.67
CA VAL A 396 31.08 27.03 13.22
C VAL A 396 31.58 28.47 13.36
N LEU A 397 30.77 29.47 13.01
CA LEU A 397 31.14 30.88 13.19
C LEU A 397 31.25 31.28 14.67
N SER A 398 30.41 30.72 15.54
CA SER A 398 30.46 30.95 16.98
C SER A 398 31.68 30.30 17.63
N ASN A 399 32.05 29.09 17.18
CA ASN A 399 33.25 28.40 17.63
C ASN A 399 34.51 29.19 17.27
N GLN A 400 34.62 29.69 16.03
CA GLN A 400 35.74 30.53 15.63
C GLN A 400 35.83 31.82 16.45
N ARG A 401 34.72 32.53 16.65
CA ARG A 401 34.69 33.73 17.52
C ARG A 401 35.15 33.43 18.95
N SER A 402 34.94 32.20 19.41
CA SER A 402 35.36 31.74 20.73
C SER A 402 36.85 31.33 20.78
N GLU A 403 37.40 30.77 19.70
CA GLU A 403 38.84 30.45 19.58
C GLU A 403 39.73 31.70 19.56
N PHE A 404 39.26 32.82 19.01
CA PHE A 404 39.98 34.11 19.08
C PHE A 404 39.89 34.81 20.44
N ALA A 405 39.09 34.31 21.37
CA ALA A 405 38.83 34.92 22.69
C ALA A 405 39.44 34.08 23.84
N LEU A 406 40.78 33.99 23.89
CA LEU A 406 41.60 33.29 24.91
C LEU A 406 41.32 31.77 25.08
N PRO A 407 42.34 30.93 25.37
CA PRO A 407 42.16 29.49 25.47
C PRO A 407 41.26 29.08 26.66
N THR A 408 40.17 28.38 26.35
CA THR A 408 39.68 27.20 27.08
C THR A 408 39.64 27.25 28.62
N GLN A 409 38.94 28.23 29.20
CA GLN A 409 38.54 28.17 30.63
C GLN A 409 37.01 28.17 30.87
N LYS A 410 36.19 28.34 29.83
CA LYS A 410 34.72 28.43 29.97
C LYS A 410 33.98 27.08 29.89
N SER A 411 34.45 26.09 29.12
CA SER A 411 33.72 24.81 28.97
C SER A 411 33.75 23.92 30.22
N ASN A 412 34.87 23.85 30.96
CA ASN A 412 34.91 23.07 32.22
C ASN A 412 33.90 23.61 33.24
N LYS A 413 33.76 24.93 33.35
CA LYS A 413 32.86 25.55 34.33
C LYS A 413 31.38 25.27 34.10
N VAL A 414 30.93 24.87 32.90
CA VAL A 414 29.51 24.62 32.62
C VAL A 414 29.10 23.25 33.15
N TYR A 415 29.86 22.20 32.85
CA TYR A 415 29.60 20.86 33.38
C TYR A 415 29.87 20.80 34.90
N ASP A 416 30.89 21.52 35.39
CA ASP A 416 31.14 21.65 36.84
C ASP A 416 29.98 22.35 37.56
N ARG A 417 29.36 23.38 36.96
CA ARG A 417 28.20 24.07 37.53
C ARG A 417 26.91 23.26 37.47
N LEU A 418 26.71 22.45 36.44
CA LEU A 418 25.57 21.54 36.34
C LEU A 418 25.69 20.43 37.37
N ASN A 419 26.88 19.83 37.51
CA ASN A 419 27.17 18.84 38.55
C ASN A 419 27.08 19.42 39.98
N GLN A 420 27.38 20.71 40.18
CA GLN A 420 27.23 21.36 41.50
C GLN A 420 25.81 21.81 41.85
N LYS A 421 24.96 22.15 40.87
CA LYS A 421 23.57 22.61 41.13
C LYS A 421 22.56 21.47 41.19
N GLN A 422 22.79 20.38 40.48
CA GLN A 422 21.96 19.17 40.55
C GLN A 422 22.75 18.08 41.25
N ASN A 423 22.46 17.89 42.54
CA ASN A 423 22.91 16.75 43.34
C ASN A 423 22.19 15.44 42.88
N GLN A 424 21.96 15.26 41.58
CA GLN A 424 21.14 14.22 40.97
C GLN A 424 21.99 13.40 39.99
N SER A 425 22.81 12.51 40.55
CA SER A 425 22.70 11.06 40.37
C SER A 425 21.92 10.59 39.14
N GLY A 426 22.60 9.90 38.20
CA GLY A 426 22.01 9.32 36.99
C GLY A 426 20.93 8.25 37.25
N TYR A 427 20.67 7.37 36.28
CA TYR A 427 19.63 6.33 36.41
C TYR A 427 20.24 4.94 36.51
N SER A 428 19.65 4.07 37.34
CA SER A 428 20.02 2.66 37.49
C SER A 428 18.88 1.74 37.11
N TYR A 429 19.19 0.69 36.37
CA TYR A 429 18.30 -0.43 36.13
C TYR A 429 18.47 -1.48 37.24
N LEU A 430 17.36 -1.88 37.86
CA LEU A 430 17.32 -2.89 38.92
C LEU A 430 16.95 -4.27 38.34
N PRO A 431 17.40 -5.39 38.96
CA PRO A 431 17.11 -6.74 38.47
C PRO A 431 15.62 -7.10 38.36
N ASP A 432 14.75 -6.37 39.05
CA ASP A 432 13.29 -6.51 38.98
C ASP A 432 12.66 -5.80 37.77
N GLY A 433 13.47 -5.16 36.92
CA GLY A 433 13.03 -4.46 35.71
C GLY A 433 12.73 -2.97 35.93
N THR A 434 12.89 -2.45 37.14
CA THR A 434 12.57 -1.04 37.44
C THR A 434 13.76 -0.11 37.18
N ILE A 435 13.45 1.16 36.84
CA ILE A 435 14.44 2.23 36.70
C ILE A 435 14.31 3.17 37.90
N SER A 436 15.41 3.39 38.60
CA SER A 436 15.48 4.27 39.78
C SER A 436 16.61 5.29 39.64
N ILE A 437 16.58 6.34 40.48
CA ILE A 437 17.67 7.32 40.54
C ILE A 437 18.88 6.64 41.21
N ALA A 438 20.00 6.59 40.48
CA ALA A 438 21.22 5.90 40.88
C ALA A 438 21.99 6.70 41.93
N GLN A 439 22.03 6.24 43.18
CA GLN A 439 22.92 6.82 44.18
C GLN A 439 24.38 6.72 43.73
N THR A 440 25.16 7.78 43.94
CA THR A 440 26.58 7.83 43.56
C THR A 440 27.33 6.68 44.22
N GLN A 441 27.78 5.70 43.42
CA GLN A 441 28.58 4.59 43.91
C GLN A 441 30.07 4.91 43.73
N ASN A 442 30.82 4.93 44.84
CA ASN A 442 32.28 5.02 44.81
C ASN A 442 32.85 3.65 44.42
N ASN A 443 33.07 3.45 43.12
CA ASN A 443 33.75 2.28 42.57
C ASN A 443 35.03 2.73 41.85
N ALA A 444 36.16 2.12 42.17
CA ALA A 444 37.47 2.42 41.55
C ALA A 444 37.44 2.32 40.01
N THR A 445 36.56 1.48 39.45
CA THR A 445 36.34 1.35 37.99
C THR A 445 35.69 2.59 37.39
N LEU A 446 34.76 3.19 38.13
CA LEU A 446 34.01 4.39 37.73
C LEU A 446 34.91 5.62 37.83
N GLU A 447 35.72 5.73 38.89
CA GLU A 447 36.74 6.77 39.03
C GLU A 447 37.79 6.68 37.93
N LYS A 448 38.27 5.48 37.59
CA LYS A 448 39.24 5.30 36.52
C LYS A 448 38.66 5.71 35.17
N ALA A 449 37.44 5.29 34.83
CA ALA A 449 36.79 5.68 33.57
C ALA A 449 36.49 7.19 33.50
N LEU A 450 36.13 7.81 34.63
CA LEU A 450 35.94 9.27 34.71
C LEU A 450 37.26 10.03 34.53
N ALA A 451 38.33 9.58 35.18
CA ALA A 451 39.62 10.27 35.22
C ALA A 451 40.47 10.03 33.97
N SER A 452 40.52 8.81 33.45
CA SER A 452 41.29 8.48 32.24
C SER A 452 40.50 8.73 30.95
N GLY A 453 39.16 8.72 31.03
CA GLY A 453 38.32 8.72 29.84
C GLY A 453 38.45 7.44 29.01
N GLU A 454 38.99 6.35 29.56
CA GLU A 454 39.09 5.08 28.85
C GLU A 454 38.09 4.07 29.42
N THR A 455 37.58 3.21 28.54
CA THR A 455 36.76 2.07 28.96
C THR A 455 37.53 1.21 29.95
N SER A 456 36.96 1.01 31.13
CA SER A 456 37.57 0.22 32.20
C SER A 456 36.79 -1.07 32.42
N ILE A 457 37.48 -2.20 32.33
CA ILE A 457 36.91 -3.54 32.55
C ILE A 457 37.55 -4.16 33.79
N LEU A 458 36.73 -4.56 34.76
CA LEU A 458 37.18 -5.44 35.84
C LEU A 458 36.94 -6.90 35.46
N SER A 459 38.00 -7.56 34.97
CA SER A 459 37.95 -8.94 34.47
C SER A 459 38.29 -10.03 35.50
N ARG A 460 38.42 -9.69 36.80
CA ARG A 460 38.63 -10.69 37.86
C ARG A 460 37.42 -10.78 38.78
N PRO A 461 36.43 -11.62 38.44
CA PRO A 461 35.37 -11.92 39.38
C PRO A 461 35.95 -12.58 40.64
N SER A 462 35.59 -12.04 41.80
CA SER A 462 35.76 -12.69 43.10
C SER A 462 34.38 -12.91 43.72
N LYS A 463 34.22 -13.86 44.65
CA LYS A 463 32.95 -14.02 45.39
C LYS A 463 32.51 -12.66 45.97
N GLY A 464 31.36 -12.15 45.51
CA GLY A 464 30.81 -10.86 45.93
C GLY A 464 31.27 -9.64 45.11
N ASN A 465 32.02 -9.82 44.01
CA ASN A 465 32.40 -8.74 43.11
C ASN A 465 32.27 -9.17 41.63
N PRO A 466 31.09 -9.00 41.01
CA PRO A 466 30.82 -9.44 39.64
C PRO A 466 31.56 -8.59 38.60
N ALA A 467 31.75 -9.16 37.41
CA ALA A 467 32.43 -8.49 36.32
C ALA A 467 31.73 -7.17 35.95
N THR A 468 32.52 -6.10 35.90
CA THR A 468 32.03 -4.73 35.75
C THR A 468 32.64 -4.08 34.52
N LEU A 469 31.81 -3.38 33.75
CA LEU A 469 32.18 -2.60 32.58
C LEU A 469 31.81 -1.14 32.83
N ALA A 470 32.79 -0.25 32.79
CA ALA A 470 32.59 1.20 32.86
C ALA A 470 33.01 1.84 31.54
N VAL A 471 32.05 2.43 30.83
CA VAL A 471 32.28 3.11 29.55
C VAL A 471 32.05 4.60 29.73
N PRO A 472 33.05 5.46 29.43
CA PRO A 472 32.87 6.89 29.55
C PRO A 472 31.95 7.41 28.46
N VAL A 473 31.07 8.34 28.84
CA VAL A 473 30.25 9.15 27.94
C VAL A 473 31.07 10.38 27.59
N LYS A 474 31.59 10.42 26.37
CA LYS A 474 32.52 11.47 25.92
C LYS A 474 31.90 12.34 24.85
N PHE A 475 32.10 13.64 25.00
CA PHE A 475 31.88 14.59 23.94
C PHE A 475 33.18 15.35 23.67
N ARG A 476 33.75 15.15 22.48
CA ARG A 476 35.12 15.60 22.13
C ARG A 476 36.13 15.08 23.16
N ASP A 477 36.96 15.95 23.74
CA ASP A 477 37.97 15.59 24.73
C ASP A 477 37.44 15.58 26.18
N GLN A 478 36.13 15.74 26.38
CA GLN A 478 35.53 15.87 27.71
C GLN A 478 34.65 14.66 28.06
N THR A 479 34.95 14.02 29.20
CA THR A 479 34.09 13.00 29.80
C THR A 479 32.96 13.69 30.58
N ILE A 480 31.72 13.52 30.13
CA ILE A 480 30.52 14.13 30.72
C ILE A 480 29.75 13.16 31.64
N GLY A 481 30.08 11.88 31.59
CA GLY A 481 29.47 10.84 32.45
C GLY A 481 30.11 9.48 32.23
N VAL A 482 29.58 8.45 32.92
CA VAL A 482 29.99 7.06 32.76
C VAL A 482 28.76 6.16 32.75
N ILE A 483 28.72 5.22 31.81
CA ILE A 483 27.80 4.08 31.81
C ILE A 483 28.47 2.95 32.57
N HIS A 484 27.84 2.53 33.67
CA HIS A 484 28.32 1.42 34.50
C HIS A 484 27.41 0.21 34.35
N ILE A 485 27.97 -0.93 33.97
CA ILE A 485 27.26 -2.18 33.77
C ILE A 485 27.89 -3.27 34.63
N GLN A 486 27.07 -3.92 35.43
CA GLN A 486 27.46 -5.02 36.31
C GLN A 486 26.85 -6.32 35.79
N ALA A 487 27.66 -7.37 35.66
CA ALA A 487 27.18 -8.68 35.23
C ALA A 487 26.26 -9.31 36.31
N ALA A 488 25.20 -9.99 35.87
CA ALA A 488 24.29 -10.71 36.76
C ALA A 488 24.86 -12.03 37.31
N ASP A 489 25.89 -12.58 36.66
CA ASP A 489 26.59 -13.80 37.08
C ASP A 489 28.05 -13.47 37.41
N ASP A 490 28.46 -13.85 38.63
CA ASP A 490 29.83 -13.74 39.15
C ASP A 490 30.85 -14.49 38.28
N LYS A 491 30.45 -15.32 37.32
CA LYS A 491 31.38 -16.01 36.40
C LYS A 491 31.48 -15.39 35.00
N ARG A 492 30.63 -14.41 34.67
CA ARG A 492 30.59 -13.81 33.33
C ARG A 492 31.85 -12.99 33.04
N ARG A 493 32.26 -12.97 31.78
CA ARG A 493 33.29 -12.06 31.24
C ARG A 493 32.69 -11.26 30.09
N TRP A 494 33.08 -9.99 29.97
CA TRP A 494 32.69 -9.12 28.86
C TRP A 494 33.52 -9.45 27.62
N THR A 495 32.84 -9.66 26.50
CA THR A 495 33.47 -9.87 25.18
C THR A 495 33.81 -8.53 24.51
N GLU A 496 34.71 -8.54 23.53
CA GLU A 496 35.06 -7.32 22.78
C GLU A 496 33.84 -6.75 22.02
N ASP A 497 33.01 -7.60 21.44
CA ASP A 497 31.78 -7.19 20.74
C ASP A 497 30.78 -6.49 21.68
N GLU A 498 30.62 -6.99 22.91
CA GLU A 498 29.78 -6.36 23.93
C GLU A 498 30.34 -5.01 24.37
N VAL A 499 31.66 -4.90 24.50
CA VAL A 499 32.32 -3.63 24.83
C VAL A 499 32.11 -2.60 23.72
N MET A 500 32.32 -2.99 22.46
CA MET A 500 32.10 -2.14 21.29
C MET A 500 30.64 -1.70 21.18
N MET A 501 29.69 -2.59 21.48
CA MET A 501 28.27 -2.26 21.50
C MET A 501 27.95 -1.17 22.53
N VAL A 502 28.47 -1.31 23.76
CA VAL A 502 28.24 -0.32 24.82
C VAL A 502 28.94 1.00 24.51
N GLN A 503 30.14 0.98 23.92
CA GLN A 503 30.82 2.18 23.42
C GLN A 503 29.99 2.92 22.38
N SER A 504 29.43 2.21 21.38
CA SER A 504 28.58 2.84 20.36
C SER A 504 27.31 3.46 20.96
N ILE A 505 26.73 2.81 21.99
CA ILE A 505 25.60 3.37 22.75
C ILE A 505 26.03 4.62 23.51
N SER A 506 27.22 4.60 24.13
CA SER A 506 27.80 5.74 24.85
C SER A 506 27.98 6.95 23.94
N ASP A 507 28.53 6.76 22.73
CA ASP A 507 28.76 7.84 21.76
C ASP A 507 27.44 8.49 21.30
N ARG A 508 26.41 7.66 21.02
CA ARG A 508 25.08 8.16 20.67
C ARG A 508 24.41 8.88 21.82
N ALA A 509 24.57 8.37 23.05
CA ALA A 509 24.05 9.00 24.25
C ALA A 509 24.74 10.35 24.51
N ALA A 510 26.06 10.45 24.31
CA ALA A 510 26.80 11.69 24.47
C ALA A 510 26.29 12.78 23.53
N LEU A 511 26.08 12.45 22.24
CA LEU A 511 25.54 13.39 21.27
C LEU A 511 24.11 13.84 21.61
N ALA A 512 23.26 12.91 22.04
CA ALA A 512 21.88 13.21 22.42
C ALA A 512 21.80 14.09 23.68
N LEU A 513 22.62 13.82 24.69
CA LEU A 513 22.71 14.61 25.91
C LEU A 513 23.22 16.02 25.63
N GLU A 514 24.21 16.17 24.73
CA GLU A 514 24.69 17.49 24.35
C GLU A 514 23.64 18.29 23.58
N ASN A 515 22.92 17.65 22.65
CA ASN A 515 21.82 18.30 21.93
C ASN A 515 20.70 18.74 22.90
N ALA A 516 20.35 17.90 23.87
CA ALA A 516 19.36 18.23 24.89
C ALA A 516 19.83 19.39 25.78
N ARG A 517 21.10 19.39 26.20
CA ARG A 517 21.70 20.47 27.00
C ARG A 517 21.71 21.79 26.22
N LEU A 518 22.13 21.77 24.96
CA LEU A 518 22.15 22.95 24.09
C LEU A 518 20.74 23.49 23.85
N PHE A 519 19.76 22.61 23.70
CA PHE A 519 18.35 23.00 23.59
C PHE A 519 17.86 23.66 24.88
N GLU A 520 18.13 23.06 26.05
CA GLU A 520 17.74 23.64 27.35
C GLU A 520 18.41 25.00 27.59
N GLU A 521 19.69 25.16 27.22
CA GLU A 521 20.38 26.45 27.31
C GLU A 521 19.74 27.49 26.39
N THR A 522 19.33 27.08 25.20
CA THR A 522 18.63 27.94 24.23
C THR A 522 17.27 28.39 24.79
N VAL A 523 16.50 27.46 25.36
CA VAL A 523 15.21 27.77 26.00
C VAL A 523 15.41 28.72 27.18
N ARG A 524 16.36 28.43 28.07
CA ARG A 524 16.64 29.29 29.24
C ARG A 524 17.06 30.71 28.83
N ARG A 525 17.87 30.84 27.78
CA ARG A 525 18.24 32.16 27.24
C ARG A 525 17.03 32.89 26.65
N ALA A 526 16.17 32.19 25.92
CA ALA A 526 14.96 32.78 25.36
C ALA A 526 14.02 33.27 26.47
N ASP A 527 13.83 32.50 27.54
CA ASP A 527 13.02 32.89 28.71
C ASP A 527 13.60 34.14 29.40
N GLN A 528 14.92 34.21 29.51
CA GLN A 528 15.61 35.36 30.10
C GLN A 528 15.46 36.60 29.23
N GLU A 529 15.62 36.48 27.91
CA GLU A 529 15.42 37.57 26.96
C GLU A 529 13.96 38.06 26.93
N GLU A 530 12.98 37.14 26.94
CA GLU A 530 11.56 37.49 27.02
C GLU A 530 11.26 38.27 28.30
N SER A 531 11.82 37.83 29.44
CA SER A 531 11.65 38.51 30.71
C SER A 531 12.24 39.92 30.68
N ILE A 532 13.43 40.10 30.13
CA ILE A 532 14.08 41.41 29.97
C ILE A 532 13.27 42.31 29.02
N ALA A 533 12.81 41.79 27.89
CA ALA A 533 12.03 42.54 26.92
C ALA A 533 10.67 42.98 27.48
N ARG A 534 10.00 42.11 28.24
CA ARG A 534 8.73 42.42 28.94
C ARG A 534 8.91 43.57 29.92
N VAL A 535 9.94 43.50 30.77
CA VAL A 535 10.27 44.57 31.74
C VAL A 535 10.57 45.89 31.00
N THR A 536 11.40 45.84 29.95
CA THR A 536 11.77 47.03 29.17
C THR A 536 10.56 47.65 28.46
N SER A 537 9.63 46.84 27.95
CA SER A 537 8.40 47.32 27.32
C SER A 537 7.46 47.99 28.31
N GLN A 538 7.34 47.47 29.54
CA GLN A 538 6.52 48.08 30.58
C GLN A 538 7.11 49.42 31.04
N ILE A 539 8.43 49.48 31.19
CA ILE A 539 9.16 50.72 31.48
C ILE A 539 8.92 51.76 30.38
N SER A 540 9.04 51.36 29.11
CA SER A 540 8.91 52.26 27.94
C SER A 540 7.48 52.72 27.66
N ALA A 541 6.46 51.99 28.15
CA ALA A 541 5.04 52.33 27.96
C ALA A 541 4.54 53.39 28.96
N SER A 542 5.27 53.66 30.03
CA SER A 542 4.93 54.71 31.00
C SER A 542 5.58 56.02 30.59
N THR A 543 4.80 57.10 30.45
CA THR A 543 5.31 58.46 30.20
C THR A 543 5.53 59.28 31.48
N ASP A 544 5.16 58.73 32.64
CA ASP A 544 5.33 59.37 33.94
C ASP A 544 6.70 58.99 34.54
N PHE A 545 7.60 59.97 34.61
CA PHE A 545 8.95 59.84 35.13
C PHE A 545 9.01 59.17 36.51
N LYS A 546 8.08 59.49 37.42
CA LYS A 546 8.06 58.92 38.76
C LYS A 546 7.67 57.44 38.73
N ARG A 547 6.71 57.06 37.89
CA ARG A 547 6.30 55.67 37.69
C ARG A 547 7.40 54.84 37.04
N ILE A 548 8.11 55.39 36.05
CA ILE A 548 9.24 54.73 35.39
C ILE A 548 10.28 54.28 36.43
N LEU A 549 10.69 55.19 37.33
CA LEU A 549 11.69 54.88 38.36
C LEU A 549 11.19 53.83 39.36
N GLN A 550 9.92 53.93 39.79
CA GLN A 550 9.32 52.97 40.72
C GLN A 550 9.22 51.56 40.12
N THR A 551 8.68 51.44 38.90
CA THR A 551 8.56 50.17 38.19
C THR A 551 9.93 49.57 37.92
N THR A 552 10.93 50.38 37.53
CA THR A 552 12.29 49.89 37.25
C THR A 552 12.94 49.28 38.49
N VAL A 553 12.86 49.95 39.65
CA VAL A 553 13.43 49.43 40.91
C VAL A 553 12.74 48.15 41.37
N GLN A 554 11.41 48.09 41.26
CA GLN A 554 10.60 46.94 41.66
C GLN A 554 10.89 45.72 40.78
N GLU A 555 10.89 45.90 39.46
CA GLU A 555 11.17 44.82 38.50
C GLU A 555 12.61 44.33 38.61
N LEU A 556 13.60 45.23 38.78
CA LEU A 556 14.99 44.83 39.03
C LEU A 556 15.14 44.04 40.33
N GLY A 557 14.41 44.45 41.38
CA GLY A 557 14.41 43.76 42.67
C GLY A 557 13.87 42.33 42.56
N GLN A 558 12.77 42.14 41.83
CA GLN A 558 12.16 40.83 41.61
C GLN A 558 12.97 39.96 40.65
N ALA A 559 13.43 40.51 39.52
CA ALA A 559 14.15 39.77 38.48
C ALA A 559 15.52 39.27 38.95
N LEU A 560 16.21 40.03 39.80
CA LEU A 560 17.56 39.69 40.28
C LEU A 560 17.56 39.06 41.67
N GLY A 561 16.40 38.95 42.34
CA GLY A 561 16.28 38.41 43.69
C GLY A 561 17.09 39.20 44.73
N THR A 562 17.24 40.51 44.54
CA THR A 562 18.11 41.34 45.38
C THR A 562 17.40 41.84 46.62
N SER A 563 18.09 41.84 47.76
CA SER A 563 17.54 42.30 49.03
C SER A 563 17.28 43.82 49.10
N ARG A 564 17.90 44.62 48.23
CA ARG A 564 17.70 46.08 48.15
C ARG A 564 18.10 46.61 46.77
N SER A 565 17.24 47.41 46.15
CA SER A 565 17.50 48.17 44.90
C SER A 565 17.04 49.62 45.10
N PHE A 566 17.78 50.59 44.55
CA PHE A 566 17.38 52.01 44.53
C PHE A 566 17.97 52.69 43.29
N ILE A 567 17.29 53.72 42.77
CA ILE A 567 17.80 54.61 41.71
C ILE A 567 18.04 55.98 42.32
N GLN A 568 19.23 56.54 42.10
CA GLN A 568 19.60 57.89 42.52
C GLN A 568 19.87 58.76 41.28
N LEU A 569 19.24 59.94 41.23
CA LEU A 569 19.46 60.91 40.16
C LEU A 569 20.58 61.87 40.58
N GLY A 570 21.53 62.13 39.69
CA GLY A 570 22.58 63.13 39.91
C GLY A 570 22.11 64.52 39.49
N THR A 571 22.56 65.56 40.20
CA THR A 571 22.47 66.95 39.73
C THR A 571 23.62 67.25 38.76
N PRO A 572 23.43 68.04 37.70
CA PRO A 572 24.51 68.42 36.80
C PRO A 572 25.62 69.12 37.58
N LEU A 573 26.88 68.77 37.32
CA LEU A 573 28.03 69.50 37.83
C LEU A 573 28.07 70.86 37.12
N GLU A 574 27.85 71.95 37.85
CA GLU A 574 28.16 73.29 37.36
C GLU A 574 29.68 73.37 37.13
N ASN A 575 30.07 73.70 35.89
CA ASN A 575 31.45 73.95 35.51
C ASN A 575 31.95 75.24 36.18
N GLU A 576 32.58 75.14 37.35
CA GLU A 576 33.53 76.15 37.82
C GLU A 576 34.88 75.88 37.16
N ASN A 577 35.21 76.66 36.12
CA ASN A 577 36.54 77.22 35.85
C ASN A 577 36.60 77.81 34.44
N ASN A 578 36.40 79.12 34.35
CA ASN A 578 37.20 80.02 33.51
C ASN A 578 36.79 81.45 33.84
N ASP A 579 37.54 82.07 34.75
CA ASP A 579 37.93 83.48 34.68
C ASP A 579 38.82 83.80 35.91
N GLU A 580 40.14 83.70 35.72
CA GLU A 580 41.12 84.56 36.38
C GLU A 580 42.45 84.50 35.62
N ILE A 581 42.49 85.26 34.51
CA ILE A 581 43.71 85.97 34.09
C ILE A 581 43.42 87.45 34.38
N ASN A 582 43.84 87.90 35.56
CA ASN A 582 44.63 89.12 35.80
C ASN A 582 44.95 89.29 37.28
#